data_AF-A0AAF0EBL2-F1
#
_entry.id   AF-A0AAF0EBL2-F1
#
_cell.length_a   1.000
_cell.length_b   1.000
_cell.length_c   1.000
_cell.angle_alpha   90.00
_cell.angle_beta   90.00
_cell.angle_gamma   90.00
#
_symmetry.space_group_name_H-M   'P 1'
#
loop_
_entity.id
_entity.type
_entity.pdbx_description
1 polymer ?
#
loop_
_entity_poly.entity_id
_entity_poly.type
_entity_poly.pdbx_seq_one_letter_code
_entity_poly.pdbx_strand_id
1 'polypeptide(L)'
;MSQFGDFDAVRNDIIAILKNKDYDDGSIGPVLVRLAWHSAGTYSKEDDTGGSNGAGMRYEEEGGDPANNGLQNARTFLEPIKKKHPWITYADLWTLAGVVAIKGMGGPDIDWKPGRTDFANTKYIPPRGRLPDGAQGNDHLRHIFYRMGFNDQEIVALSGAHNLGRCHKKNSGFDGPWVVNPTRFANTYYKMLLDLKWEPRKWDGNFQYSARAPGMDEDDEPLMMLPTDYALVQDDKFRPWVEKYAADRELFFQDFAKVFAKLIELGVYRDEDGIARCDKRDAKGSYISAPKKSDTVATKPNL
;
A
#
# COMPACT_ATOMS: atom_id res chain seq x y z
N MET A 1 -3.52 25.94 -14.79
CA MET A 1 -2.66 24.74 -14.97
C MET A 1 -1.50 24.90 -14.02
N SER A 2 -1.14 23.85 -13.27
CA SER A 2 -0.03 23.90 -12.30
C SER A 2 1.34 24.04 -12.97
N GLN A 3 2.32 24.61 -12.27
CA GLN A 3 3.71 24.67 -12.71
C GLN A 3 4.34 23.27 -12.79
N PHE A 4 5.12 23.00 -13.84
CA PHE A 4 5.86 21.74 -13.99
C PHE A 4 6.84 21.55 -12.83
N GLY A 5 6.86 20.36 -12.23
CA GLY A 5 7.78 20.02 -11.15
C GLY A 5 7.40 20.60 -9.78
N ASP A 6 6.28 21.32 -9.66
CA ASP A 6 5.75 21.80 -8.39
C ASP A 6 5.04 20.66 -7.64
N PHE A 7 5.84 19.78 -7.04
CA PHE A 7 5.35 18.65 -6.27
C PHE A 7 4.67 19.09 -4.96
N ASP A 8 4.99 20.26 -4.40
CA ASP A 8 4.36 20.76 -3.18
C ASP A 8 2.89 21.12 -3.43
N ALA A 9 2.58 21.72 -4.58
CA ALA A 9 1.19 21.91 -4.99
C ALA A 9 0.42 20.58 -5.12
N VAL A 10 1.07 19.53 -5.66
CA VAL A 10 0.46 18.18 -5.75
C VAL A 10 0.23 17.60 -4.35
N ARG A 11 1.20 17.72 -3.43
CA ARG A 11 1.06 17.28 -2.03
C ARG A 11 -0.13 17.95 -1.34
N ASN A 12 -0.27 19.27 -1.51
CA ASN A 12 -1.38 20.03 -0.93
C ASN A 12 -2.74 19.56 -1.46
N ASP A 13 -2.84 19.28 -2.75
CA ASP A 13 -4.07 18.74 -3.35
C ASP A 13 -4.41 17.34 -2.85
N ILE A 14 -3.40 16.48 -2.63
CA ILE A 14 -3.60 15.15 -2.03
C ILE A 14 -4.11 15.30 -0.59
N ILE A 15 -3.48 16.17 0.22
CA ILE A 15 -3.90 16.44 1.61
C ILE A 15 -5.36 16.89 1.66
N ALA A 16 -5.77 17.77 0.73
CA ALA A 16 -7.11 18.31 0.68
C ALA A 16 -8.21 17.25 0.47
N ILE A 17 -7.88 16.08 -0.09
CA ILE A 17 -8.85 15.00 -0.36
C ILE A 17 -8.74 13.81 0.62
N LEU A 18 -7.80 13.81 1.57
CA LEU A 18 -7.61 12.67 2.48
C LEU A 18 -8.85 12.36 3.34
N LYS A 19 -9.57 13.40 3.79
CA LYS A 19 -10.83 13.24 4.53
C LYS A 19 -11.97 13.05 3.54
N ASN A 20 -12.70 11.95 3.67
CA ASN A 20 -13.86 11.65 2.85
C ASN A 20 -14.87 10.85 3.67
N LYS A 21 -15.96 11.50 4.11
CA LYS A 21 -16.97 10.89 4.99
C LYS A 21 -17.75 9.75 4.32
N ASP A 22 -17.73 9.69 2.99
CA ASP A 22 -18.48 8.72 2.20
C ASP A 22 -17.64 7.47 1.87
N TYR A 23 -16.40 7.40 2.36
CA TYR A 23 -15.47 6.31 2.09
C TYR A 23 -14.90 5.72 3.38
N ASP A 24 -15.23 4.45 3.62
CA ASP A 24 -14.78 3.64 4.76
C ASP A 24 -14.87 4.43 6.08
N ASP A 25 -13.78 4.50 6.83
CA ASP A 25 -13.67 5.12 8.15
C ASP A 25 -13.56 6.66 8.09
N GLY A 26 -14.14 7.28 7.06
CA GLY A 26 -14.10 8.71 6.84
C GLY A 26 -12.82 9.23 6.16
N SER A 27 -12.01 8.35 5.57
CA SER A 27 -10.76 8.72 4.91
C SER A 27 -10.37 7.79 3.76
N ILE A 28 -9.88 8.38 2.67
CA ILE A 28 -9.25 7.62 1.56
C ILE A 28 -7.77 7.34 1.83
N GLY A 29 -7.17 7.93 2.86
CA GLY A 29 -5.75 7.82 3.16
C GLY A 29 -5.25 6.37 3.16
N PRO A 30 -5.90 5.42 3.86
CA PRO A 30 -5.48 4.03 3.88
C PRO A 30 -5.43 3.36 2.49
N VAL A 31 -6.40 3.66 1.61
CA VAL A 31 -6.41 3.07 0.26
C VAL A 31 -5.33 3.67 -0.65
N LEU A 32 -4.91 4.92 -0.40
CA LEU A 32 -3.76 5.52 -1.09
C LEU A 32 -2.43 4.89 -0.65
N VAL A 33 -2.29 4.58 0.64
CA VAL A 33 -1.13 3.83 1.15
C VAL A 33 -1.06 2.43 0.53
N ARG A 34 -2.21 1.75 0.46
CA ARG A 34 -2.30 0.44 -0.21
C ARG A 34 -1.95 0.55 -1.69
N LEU A 35 -2.43 1.56 -2.41
CA LEU A 35 -2.09 1.76 -3.83
C LEU A 35 -0.57 1.92 -4.04
N ALA A 36 0.09 2.72 -3.19
CA ALA A 36 1.54 2.90 -3.24
C ALA A 36 2.32 1.62 -2.89
N TRP A 37 1.84 0.87 -1.88
CA TRP A 37 2.41 -0.45 -1.55
C TRP A 37 2.29 -1.41 -2.73
N HIS A 38 1.09 -1.56 -3.29
CA HIS A 38 0.82 -2.51 -4.36
C HIS A 38 1.53 -2.15 -5.68
N SER A 39 1.73 -0.86 -5.97
CA SER A 39 2.51 -0.46 -7.15
C SER A 39 3.98 -0.86 -7.02
N ALA A 40 4.53 -0.91 -5.81
CA ALA A 40 5.90 -1.36 -5.57
C ALA A 40 6.02 -2.88 -5.31
N GLY A 41 4.97 -3.51 -4.78
CA GLY A 41 4.95 -4.87 -4.24
C GLY A 41 5.24 -5.99 -5.24
N THR A 42 5.18 -5.69 -6.54
CA THR A 42 5.42 -6.65 -7.62
C THR A 42 6.90 -6.86 -7.94
N TYR A 43 7.81 -6.11 -7.31
CA TYR A 43 9.24 -6.20 -7.57
C TYR A 43 9.81 -7.59 -7.30
N SER A 44 10.75 -8.00 -8.15
CA SER A 44 11.58 -9.18 -7.99
C SER A 44 13.04 -8.84 -8.28
N LYS A 45 13.92 -9.07 -7.31
CA LYS A 45 15.36 -8.85 -7.50
C LYS A 45 16.02 -9.92 -8.39
N GLU A 46 15.34 -11.04 -8.62
CA GLU A 46 15.88 -12.17 -9.40
C GLU A 46 15.92 -11.85 -10.89
N ASP A 47 14.88 -11.22 -11.41
CA ASP A 47 14.75 -10.84 -12.82
C ASP A 47 14.71 -9.31 -13.03
N ASP A 48 14.78 -8.53 -11.94
CA ASP A 48 14.77 -7.06 -11.92
C ASP A 48 13.51 -6.46 -12.59
N THR A 49 12.36 -7.12 -12.41
CA THR A 49 11.07 -6.69 -12.97
C THR A 49 10.03 -6.35 -11.89
N GLY A 50 9.01 -5.58 -12.28
CA GLY A 50 8.02 -5.02 -11.35
C GLY A 50 8.56 -3.80 -10.59
N GLY A 51 7.86 -3.41 -9.53
CA GLY A 51 8.18 -2.20 -8.78
C GLY A 51 7.39 -0.98 -9.26
N SER A 52 7.62 0.16 -8.62
CA SER A 52 6.69 1.31 -8.65
C SER A 52 6.75 2.17 -9.92
N ASN A 53 7.69 1.91 -10.83
CA ASN A 53 7.78 2.61 -12.10
C ASN A 53 6.76 2.07 -13.12
N GLY A 54 6.20 2.93 -13.96
CA GLY A 54 5.36 2.52 -15.09
C GLY A 54 3.85 2.61 -14.89
N ALA A 55 3.38 2.68 -13.64
CA ALA A 55 1.95 2.68 -13.30
C ALA A 55 1.18 1.54 -13.99
N GLY A 56 1.72 0.32 -13.93
CA GLY A 56 1.22 -0.84 -14.68
C GLY A 56 -0.20 -1.27 -14.30
N MET A 57 -0.67 -0.97 -13.09
CA MET A 57 -2.08 -1.16 -12.70
C MET A 57 -3.11 -0.42 -13.58
N ARG A 58 -2.70 0.50 -14.47
CA ARG A 58 -3.58 1.09 -15.50
C ARG A 58 -4.01 0.08 -16.56
N TYR A 59 -3.25 -1.00 -16.73
CA TYR A 59 -3.53 -2.07 -17.68
C TYR A 59 -4.22 -3.26 -16.98
N GLU A 60 -4.78 -4.18 -17.76
CA GLU A 60 -5.55 -5.30 -17.22
C GLU A 60 -4.66 -6.38 -16.61
N GLU A 61 -3.48 -6.56 -17.18
CA GLU A 61 -2.48 -7.55 -16.79
C GLU A 61 -2.10 -7.42 -15.32
N GLU A 62 -1.96 -6.19 -14.81
CA GLU A 62 -1.70 -5.90 -13.39
C GLU A 62 -2.94 -5.39 -12.64
N GLY A 63 -3.69 -4.46 -13.25
CA GLY A 63 -4.84 -3.83 -12.60
C GLY A 63 -6.04 -4.75 -12.40
N GLY A 64 -6.08 -5.88 -13.11
CA GLY A 64 -7.06 -6.95 -12.94
C GLY A 64 -6.56 -8.14 -12.11
N ASP A 65 -5.36 -8.07 -11.53
CA ASP A 65 -4.93 -9.05 -10.53
C ASP A 65 -5.91 -8.99 -9.33
N PRO A 66 -6.48 -10.13 -8.88
CA PRO A 66 -7.39 -10.15 -7.73
C PRO A 66 -6.80 -9.49 -6.47
N ALA A 67 -5.48 -9.57 -6.27
CA ALA A 67 -4.81 -8.91 -5.15
C ALA A 67 -4.90 -7.38 -5.21
N ASN A 68 -5.20 -6.79 -6.38
CA ASN A 68 -5.39 -5.36 -6.60
C ASN A 68 -6.86 -4.90 -6.55
N ASN A 69 -7.80 -5.81 -6.27
CA ASN A 69 -9.21 -5.47 -6.10
C ASN A 69 -9.40 -4.33 -5.08
N GLY A 70 -10.23 -3.34 -5.44
CA GLY A 70 -10.50 -2.14 -4.64
C GLY A 70 -9.57 -0.97 -4.96
N LEU A 71 -8.39 -1.19 -5.56
CA LEU A 71 -7.45 -0.10 -5.90
C LEU A 71 -7.91 0.78 -7.06
N GLN A 72 -8.93 0.37 -7.81
CA GLN A 72 -9.63 1.28 -8.74
C GLN A 72 -10.16 2.52 -8.02
N ASN A 73 -10.62 2.40 -6.77
CA ASN A 73 -11.14 3.54 -6.00
C ASN A 73 -10.03 4.58 -5.75
N ALA A 74 -8.87 4.12 -5.27
CA ALA A 74 -7.70 4.98 -5.04
C ALA A 74 -7.27 5.71 -6.31
N ARG A 75 -7.24 5.01 -7.44
CA ARG A 75 -6.90 5.62 -8.74
C ARG A 75 -7.93 6.67 -9.15
N THR A 76 -9.23 6.37 -9.04
CA THR A 76 -10.31 7.32 -9.32
C THR A 76 -10.22 8.57 -8.46
N PHE A 77 -9.92 8.45 -7.16
CA PHE A 77 -9.76 9.62 -6.28
C PHE A 77 -8.61 10.54 -6.70
N LEU A 78 -7.58 10.00 -7.35
CA LEU A 78 -6.42 10.76 -7.81
C LEU A 78 -6.59 11.38 -9.21
N GLU A 79 -7.60 10.99 -10.00
CA GLU A 79 -7.83 11.53 -11.35
C GLU A 79 -8.06 13.06 -11.38
N PRO A 80 -8.82 13.68 -10.46
CA PRO A 80 -8.94 15.14 -10.43
C PRO A 80 -7.60 15.85 -10.23
N ILE A 81 -6.71 15.28 -9.41
CA ILE A 81 -5.36 15.82 -9.17
C ILE A 81 -4.51 15.64 -10.43
N LYS A 82 -4.54 14.45 -11.06
CA LYS A 82 -3.86 14.21 -12.34
C LYS A 82 -4.31 15.20 -13.42
N LYS A 83 -5.61 15.49 -13.50
CA LYS A 83 -6.17 16.47 -14.46
C LYS A 83 -5.66 17.89 -14.19
N LYS A 84 -5.53 18.28 -12.93
CA LYS A 84 -5.01 19.60 -12.52
C LYS A 84 -3.49 19.72 -12.74
N HIS A 85 -2.77 18.61 -12.58
CA HIS A 85 -1.32 18.48 -12.74
C HIS A 85 -0.96 17.51 -13.88
N PRO A 86 -1.27 17.84 -15.15
CA PRO A 86 -1.10 16.89 -16.25
C PRO A 86 0.35 16.45 -16.49
N TRP A 87 1.33 17.19 -15.96
CA TRP A 87 2.75 16.89 -16.06
C TRP A 87 3.23 15.77 -15.12
N ILE A 88 2.55 15.51 -14.00
CA ILE A 88 2.97 14.42 -13.10
C ILE A 88 2.58 13.08 -13.74
N THR A 89 3.46 12.10 -13.68
CA THR A 89 3.14 10.74 -14.13
C THR A 89 2.20 10.06 -13.12
N TYR A 90 1.43 9.07 -13.56
CA TYR A 90 0.65 8.26 -12.63
C TYR A 90 1.55 7.53 -11.64
N ALA A 91 2.72 7.06 -12.09
CA ALA A 91 3.68 6.36 -11.24
C ALA A 91 4.20 7.24 -10.09
N ASP A 92 4.57 8.50 -10.36
CA ASP A 92 4.93 9.45 -9.31
C ASP A 92 3.72 9.82 -8.46
N LEU A 93 2.55 10.08 -9.06
CA LEU A 93 1.35 10.48 -8.32
C LEU A 93 0.92 9.43 -7.29
N TRP A 94 0.95 8.13 -7.64
CA TRP A 94 0.52 7.06 -6.75
C TRP A 94 1.48 6.88 -5.56
N THR A 95 2.79 6.90 -5.81
CA THR A 95 3.78 6.79 -4.73
C THR A 95 3.81 8.04 -3.85
N LEU A 96 3.66 9.23 -4.45
CA LEU A 96 3.52 10.50 -3.75
C LEU A 96 2.27 10.50 -2.85
N ALA A 97 1.15 10.01 -3.37
CA ALA A 97 -0.09 9.90 -2.62
C ALA A 97 0.05 9.00 -1.38
N GLY A 98 0.77 7.89 -1.47
CA GLY A 98 1.06 7.02 -0.33
C GLY A 98 1.85 7.73 0.77
N VAL A 99 2.97 8.38 0.43
CA VAL A 99 3.80 9.07 1.43
C VAL A 99 3.09 10.27 2.06
N VAL A 100 2.30 11.01 1.26
CA VAL A 100 1.48 12.13 1.77
C VAL A 100 0.36 11.61 2.68
N ALA A 101 -0.28 10.50 2.33
CA ALA A 101 -1.32 9.90 3.16
C ALA A 101 -0.77 9.44 4.52
N ILE A 102 0.40 8.78 4.54
CA ILE A 102 1.06 8.35 5.79
C ILE A 102 1.30 9.57 6.69
N LYS A 103 1.92 10.63 6.16
CA LYS A 103 2.18 11.86 6.91
C LYS A 103 0.89 12.55 7.37
N GLY A 104 -0.10 12.67 6.48
CA GLY A 104 -1.38 13.31 6.73
C GLY A 104 -2.23 12.60 7.79
N MET A 105 -2.01 11.30 7.99
CA MET A 105 -2.62 10.50 9.06
C MET A 105 -1.77 10.45 10.35
N GLY A 106 -0.74 11.29 10.46
CA GLY A 106 0.09 11.42 11.67
C GLY A 106 1.29 10.48 11.72
N GLY A 107 1.66 9.85 10.60
CA GLY A 107 2.85 9.02 10.48
C GLY A 107 4.14 9.82 10.24
N PRO A 108 5.27 9.13 10.05
CA PRO A 108 6.57 9.76 9.81
C PRO A 108 6.65 10.44 8.44
N ASP A 109 7.62 11.34 8.29
CA ASP A 109 8.06 11.79 6.97
C ASP A 109 8.87 10.68 6.28
N ILE A 110 8.63 10.49 4.99
CA ILE A 110 9.24 9.44 4.18
C ILE A 110 9.99 10.10 3.03
N ASP A 111 11.27 9.75 2.87
CA ASP A 111 12.04 10.23 1.73
C ASP A 111 11.39 9.74 0.42
N TRP A 112 11.16 10.69 -0.49
CA TRP A 112 10.49 10.43 -1.75
C TRP A 112 11.16 11.22 -2.86
N LYS A 113 11.42 10.55 -3.98
CA LYS A 113 12.08 11.14 -5.14
C LYS A 113 11.17 11.04 -6.37
N PRO A 114 11.02 12.12 -7.16
CA PRO A 114 10.26 12.09 -8.40
C PRO A 114 11.02 11.36 -9.50
N GLY A 115 10.44 11.31 -10.70
CA GLY A 115 11.10 10.88 -11.93
C GLY A 115 10.56 9.59 -12.50
N ARG A 116 9.58 8.93 -11.86
CA ARG A 116 8.95 7.73 -12.41
C ARG A 116 8.24 8.07 -13.72
N THR A 117 8.34 7.17 -14.67
CA THR A 117 7.66 7.26 -15.97
C THR A 117 6.41 6.38 -15.99
N ASP A 118 5.46 6.71 -16.86
CA ASP A 118 4.33 5.84 -17.16
C ASP A 118 4.69 4.93 -18.33
N PHE A 119 4.39 3.63 -18.23
CA PHE A 119 4.54 2.72 -19.37
C PHE A 119 3.59 3.14 -20.50
N ALA A 120 4.07 3.03 -21.74
CA ALA A 120 3.27 3.29 -22.93
C ALA A 120 2.45 2.05 -23.35
N ASN A 121 2.89 0.85 -22.98
CA ASN A 121 2.25 -0.44 -23.27
C ASN A 121 2.53 -1.46 -22.16
N THR A 122 2.12 -2.71 -22.37
CA THR A 122 2.13 -3.78 -21.36
C THR A 122 3.43 -4.57 -21.30
N LYS A 123 4.44 -4.23 -22.12
CA LYS A 123 5.72 -4.97 -22.26
C LYS A 123 6.45 -5.21 -20.94
N TYR A 124 6.37 -4.26 -20.02
CA TYR A 124 7.13 -4.24 -18.75
C TYR A 124 6.28 -4.63 -17.53
N ILE A 125 5.04 -5.07 -17.74
CA ILE A 125 4.17 -5.49 -16.66
C ILE A 125 4.61 -6.86 -16.15
N PRO A 126 4.89 -7.02 -14.83
CA PRO A 126 5.28 -8.31 -14.28
C PRO A 126 4.11 -9.31 -14.28
N PRO A 127 4.39 -10.61 -14.21
CA PRO A 127 3.34 -11.62 -14.02
C PRO A 127 2.58 -11.41 -12.70
N ARG A 128 1.32 -11.82 -12.69
CA ARG A 128 0.44 -11.83 -11.51
C ARG A 128 0.95 -12.76 -10.40
N GLY A 129 0.42 -12.58 -9.19
CA GLY A 129 0.72 -13.46 -8.05
C GLY A 129 2.01 -13.14 -7.31
N ARG A 130 2.59 -11.95 -7.53
CA ARG A 130 3.79 -11.49 -6.81
C ARG A 130 3.48 -10.80 -5.48
N LEU A 131 2.23 -10.45 -5.23
CA LEU A 131 1.79 -9.80 -4.00
C LEU A 131 1.55 -10.82 -2.88
N PRO A 132 1.71 -10.44 -1.60
CA PRO A 132 1.49 -11.35 -0.48
C PRO A 132 0.00 -11.75 -0.36
N ASP A 133 -0.22 -13.00 0.08
CA ASP A 133 -1.55 -13.55 0.34
C ASP A 133 -1.75 -13.54 1.85
N GLY A 134 -2.77 -12.81 2.30
CA GLY A 134 -3.08 -12.65 3.72
C GLY A 134 -3.47 -13.96 4.41
N ALA A 135 -3.87 -15.00 3.66
CA ALA A 135 -4.27 -16.29 4.19
C ALA A 135 -3.08 -17.18 4.62
N GLN A 136 -1.84 -16.78 4.32
CA GLN A 136 -0.64 -17.59 4.53
C GLN A 136 0.11 -17.25 5.82
N GLY A 137 1.19 -17.99 6.10
CA GLY A 137 2.03 -17.81 7.28
C GLY A 137 3.37 -17.10 7.04
N ASN A 138 4.26 -17.22 8.02
CA ASN A 138 5.61 -16.64 8.04
C ASN A 138 6.50 -17.07 6.87
N ASP A 139 6.45 -18.34 6.45
CA ASP A 139 7.25 -18.82 5.31
C ASP A 139 6.86 -18.12 4.00
N HIS A 140 5.56 -17.84 3.81
CA HIS A 140 5.08 -17.07 2.66
C HIS A 140 5.53 -15.63 2.72
N LEU A 141 5.47 -14.99 3.90
CA LEU A 141 5.99 -13.64 4.09
C LEU A 141 7.47 -13.56 3.69
N ARG A 142 8.31 -14.48 4.18
CA ARG A 142 9.72 -14.53 3.79
C ARG A 142 9.89 -14.79 2.30
N HIS A 143 9.15 -15.73 1.72
CA HIS A 143 9.21 -16.03 0.29
C HIS A 143 8.96 -14.77 -0.58
N ILE A 144 7.88 -14.03 -0.29
CA ILE A 144 7.53 -12.82 -1.03
C ILE A 144 8.54 -11.68 -0.79
N PHE A 145 8.85 -11.38 0.46
CA PHE A 145 9.61 -10.19 0.79
C PHE A 145 11.13 -10.37 0.58
N TYR A 146 11.66 -11.59 0.73
CA TYR A 146 13.08 -11.85 0.43
C TYR A 146 13.34 -11.76 -1.08
N ARG A 147 12.37 -12.14 -1.92
CA ARG A 147 12.42 -11.88 -3.38
C ARG A 147 12.54 -10.40 -3.69
N MET A 148 11.93 -9.54 -2.89
CA MET A 148 12.03 -8.08 -3.01
C MET A 148 13.33 -7.50 -2.42
N GLY A 149 14.07 -8.29 -1.63
CA GLY A 149 15.30 -7.86 -0.97
C GLY A 149 15.09 -7.27 0.43
N PHE A 150 13.97 -7.60 1.09
CA PHE A 150 13.75 -7.26 2.50
C PHE A 150 14.24 -8.36 3.44
N ASN A 151 14.54 -7.99 4.68
CA ASN A 151 14.84 -8.90 5.79
C ASN A 151 13.65 -9.01 6.77
N ASP A 152 13.77 -9.84 7.81
CA ASP A 152 12.71 -10.07 8.79
C ASP A 152 12.24 -8.81 9.51
N GLN A 153 13.16 -7.92 9.91
CA GLN A 153 12.82 -6.66 10.55
C GLN A 153 12.02 -5.75 9.61
N GLU A 154 12.44 -5.66 8.35
CA GLU A 154 11.79 -4.84 7.33
C GLU A 154 10.38 -5.35 6.99
N ILE A 155 10.17 -6.68 6.99
CA ILE A 155 8.84 -7.30 6.87
C ILE A 155 7.95 -6.83 8.01
N VAL A 156 8.41 -6.99 9.26
CA VAL A 156 7.61 -6.60 10.44
C VAL A 156 7.32 -5.10 10.42
N ALA A 157 8.28 -4.26 10.05
CA ALA A 157 8.08 -2.81 9.91
C ALA A 157 6.98 -2.50 8.89
N LEU A 158 7.05 -3.06 7.68
CA LEU A 158 6.05 -2.81 6.64
C LEU A 158 4.64 -3.29 7.03
N SER A 159 4.53 -4.41 7.74
CA SER A 159 3.26 -4.89 8.29
C SER A 159 2.58 -3.87 9.21
N GLY A 160 3.33 -2.96 9.83
CA GLY A 160 2.77 -1.87 10.65
C GLY A 160 1.85 -0.91 9.89
N ALA A 161 1.89 -0.90 8.55
CA ALA A 161 0.91 -0.19 7.73
C ALA A 161 -0.52 -0.69 7.95
N HIS A 162 -0.73 -1.92 8.41
CA HIS A 162 -2.04 -2.46 8.79
C HIS A 162 -2.64 -1.76 10.02
N ASN A 163 -1.93 -0.85 10.69
CA ASN A 163 -2.57 0.12 11.58
C ASN A 163 -3.57 1.03 10.83
N LEU A 164 -3.55 1.07 9.49
CA LEU A 164 -4.42 1.89 8.66
C LEU A 164 -5.48 1.07 7.93
N GLY A 165 -6.70 1.58 7.91
CA GLY A 165 -7.81 1.09 7.11
C GLY A 165 -8.42 -0.21 7.63
N ARG A 166 -9.01 -0.94 6.68
CA ARG A 166 -9.76 -2.17 6.91
C ARG A 166 -9.71 -3.08 5.69
N CYS A 167 -9.98 -4.37 5.90
CA CYS A 167 -10.29 -5.31 4.84
C CYS A 167 -11.78 -5.22 4.45
N HIS A 168 -12.09 -5.64 3.22
CA HIS A 168 -13.47 -5.80 2.74
C HIS A 168 -13.66 -7.15 2.09
N LYS A 169 -14.72 -7.88 2.50
CA LYS A 169 -14.99 -9.24 2.00
C LYS A 169 -15.03 -9.30 0.47
N LYS A 170 -15.65 -8.31 -0.17
CA LYS A 170 -15.77 -8.20 -1.63
C LYS A 170 -14.43 -8.04 -2.37
N ASN A 171 -13.40 -7.51 -1.71
CA ASN A 171 -12.11 -7.22 -2.33
C ASN A 171 -11.13 -8.38 -2.14
N SER A 172 -11.11 -8.96 -0.94
CA SER A 172 -10.05 -9.88 -0.50
C SER A 172 -10.55 -11.16 0.17
N GLY A 173 -11.85 -11.28 0.44
CA GLY A 173 -12.43 -12.34 1.27
C GLY A 173 -12.27 -12.14 2.78
N PHE A 174 -11.45 -11.17 3.22
CA PHE A 174 -11.30 -10.75 4.63
C PHE A 174 -12.11 -9.49 4.92
N ASP A 175 -12.47 -9.24 6.17
CA ASP A 175 -13.36 -8.13 6.53
C ASP A 175 -13.08 -7.57 7.92
N GLY A 176 -13.09 -6.24 8.03
CA GLY A 176 -12.98 -5.50 9.29
C GLY A 176 -11.67 -4.71 9.46
N PRO A 177 -11.60 -3.82 10.46
CA PRO A 177 -10.41 -3.02 10.76
C PRO A 177 -9.43 -3.78 11.66
N TRP A 178 -8.13 -3.49 11.52
CA TRP A 178 -7.10 -4.04 12.41
C TRP A 178 -7.07 -3.36 13.79
N VAL A 179 -7.46 -2.08 13.84
CA VAL A 179 -7.39 -1.24 15.04
C VAL A 179 -8.64 -0.36 15.16
N VAL A 180 -8.94 0.10 16.37
CA VAL A 180 -10.12 0.96 16.65
C VAL A 180 -10.07 2.31 15.91
N ASN A 181 -8.88 2.85 15.64
CA ASN A 181 -8.70 4.14 14.96
C ASN A 181 -7.92 3.96 13.64
N PRO A 182 -8.55 3.41 12.58
CA PRO A 182 -7.87 3.00 11.35
C PRO A 182 -7.45 4.17 10.43
N THR A 183 -7.68 5.42 10.84
CA THR A 183 -7.30 6.62 10.06
C THR A 183 -6.17 7.42 10.71
N ARG A 184 -5.53 6.88 11.75
CA ARG A 184 -4.38 7.48 12.42
C ARG A 184 -3.21 6.51 12.43
N PHE A 185 -2.11 6.87 11.77
CA PHE A 185 -0.90 6.07 11.78
C PHE A 185 -0.28 6.04 13.19
N ALA A 186 -0.15 4.84 13.76
CA ALA A 186 0.31 4.61 15.12
C ALA A 186 0.93 3.20 15.24
N ASN A 187 1.50 2.89 16.39
CA ASN A 187 1.97 1.53 16.71
C ASN A 187 0.90 0.68 17.43
N THR A 188 -0.36 1.12 17.41
CA THR A 188 -1.48 0.45 18.07
C THR A 188 -1.72 -0.95 17.48
N TYR A 189 -1.45 -1.14 16.19
CA TYR A 189 -1.45 -2.46 15.55
C TYR A 189 -0.61 -3.48 16.32
N TYR A 190 0.65 -3.18 16.63
CA TYR A 190 1.52 -4.10 17.37
C TYR A 190 1.07 -4.32 18.81
N LYS A 191 0.59 -3.27 19.48
CA LYS A 191 0.06 -3.37 20.84
C LYS A 191 -1.15 -4.31 20.90
N MET A 192 -2.13 -4.09 20.03
CA MET A 192 -3.33 -4.93 19.95
C MET A 192 -3.00 -6.36 19.53
N LEU A 193 -2.04 -6.55 18.63
CA LEU A 193 -1.58 -7.86 18.20
C LEU A 193 -1.00 -8.69 19.38
N LEU A 194 -0.34 -8.04 20.34
CA LEU A 194 0.23 -8.68 21.53
C LEU A 194 -0.77 -8.81 22.69
N ASP A 195 -1.57 -7.78 22.93
CA ASP A 195 -2.35 -7.62 24.18
C ASP A 195 -3.74 -8.25 24.11
N LEU A 196 -4.32 -8.38 22.91
CA LEU A 196 -5.67 -8.93 22.74
C LEU A 196 -5.65 -10.44 22.61
N LYS A 197 -6.70 -11.07 23.13
CA LYS A 197 -6.95 -12.50 22.92
C LYS A 197 -7.62 -12.69 21.55
N TRP A 198 -6.83 -13.07 20.57
CA TRP A 198 -7.28 -13.35 19.22
C TRP A 198 -7.93 -14.74 19.10
N GLU A 199 -9.14 -14.80 18.57
CA GLU A 199 -9.87 -16.05 18.36
C GLU A 199 -10.25 -16.21 16.88
N PRO A 200 -10.27 -17.44 16.34
CA PRO A 200 -10.81 -17.70 15.01
C PRO A 200 -12.21 -17.12 14.81
N ARG A 201 -12.40 -16.27 13.80
CA ARG A 201 -13.71 -15.73 13.45
C ARG A 201 -14.56 -16.84 12.82
N LYS A 202 -15.78 -17.03 13.33
CA LYS A 202 -16.77 -17.96 12.75
C LYS A 202 -17.70 -17.18 11.81
N TRP A 203 -17.49 -17.32 10.50
CA TRP A 203 -18.21 -16.57 9.46
C TRP A 203 -18.01 -17.24 8.09
N ASP A 204 -18.54 -16.64 7.03
CA ASP A 204 -18.56 -17.17 5.66
C ASP A 204 -17.54 -16.51 4.71
N GLY A 205 -16.51 -15.85 5.26
CA GLY A 205 -15.37 -15.33 4.51
C GLY A 205 -14.10 -16.15 4.77
N ASN A 206 -12.95 -15.58 4.41
CA ASN A 206 -11.66 -16.23 4.62
C ASN A 206 -11.37 -16.42 6.12
N PHE A 207 -10.56 -17.43 6.44
CA PHE A 207 -10.11 -17.62 7.82
C PHE A 207 -9.34 -16.39 8.30
N GLN A 208 -9.83 -15.76 9.37
CA GLN A 208 -9.20 -14.63 10.03
C GLN A 208 -9.42 -14.72 11.54
N TYR A 209 -8.62 -13.99 12.29
CA TYR A 209 -8.82 -13.82 13.71
C TYR A 209 -9.72 -12.62 13.98
N SER A 210 -10.39 -12.65 15.13
CA SER A 210 -11.18 -11.53 15.64
C SER A 210 -10.93 -11.33 17.13
N ALA A 211 -11.01 -10.08 17.57
CA ALA A 211 -10.95 -9.70 18.98
C ALA A 211 -11.77 -8.43 19.23
N ARG A 212 -12.14 -8.19 20.49
CA ARG A 212 -12.70 -6.90 20.93
C ARG A 212 -11.71 -6.24 21.89
N ALA A 213 -11.41 -4.98 21.65
CA ALA A 213 -10.61 -4.18 22.57
C ALA A 213 -11.46 -3.71 23.76
N PRO A 214 -10.85 -3.47 24.94
CA PRO A 214 -11.58 -2.87 26.07
C PRO A 214 -12.24 -1.54 25.68
N GLY A 215 -13.52 -1.39 26.03
CA GLY A 215 -14.28 -0.17 25.78
C GLY A 215 -14.99 -0.10 24.42
N MET A 216 -14.94 -1.15 23.61
CA MET A 216 -15.83 -1.29 22.45
C MET A 216 -17.24 -1.67 22.92
N ASP A 217 -18.25 -1.00 22.36
CA ASP A 217 -19.66 -1.31 22.60
C ASP A 217 -20.03 -2.67 21.99
N GLU A 218 -21.12 -3.31 22.40
CA GLU A 218 -21.52 -4.64 21.87
C GLU A 218 -21.83 -4.59 20.36
N ASP A 219 -22.34 -3.46 19.88
CA ASP A 219 -22.70 -3.23 18.48
C ASP A 219 -21.52 -2.82 17.60
N ASP A 220 -20.35 -2.52 18.19
CA ASP A 220 -19.15 -2.19 17.42
C ASP A 220 -18.72 -3.40 16.57
N GLU A 221 -18.18 -3.11 15.39
CA GLU A 221 -17.56 -4.15 14.57
C GLU A 221 -16.29 -4.67 15.28
N PRO A 222 -16.10 -6.00 15.44
CA PRO A 222 -14.89 -6.54 16.05
C PRO A 222 -13.65 -6.24 15.21
N LEU A 223 -12.50 -6.14 15.89
CA LEU A 223 -11.20 -6.02 15.23
C LEU A 223 -10.83 -7.33 14.56
N MET A 224 -9.93 -7.25 13.57
CA MET A 224 -9.47 -8.42 12.84
C MET A 224 -7.94 -8.49 12.70
N MET A 225 -7.42 -9.70 12.52
CA MET A 225 -6.05 -9.96 12.07
C MET A 225 -6.06 -11.04 11.00
N LEU A 226 -5.25 -10.85 9.97
CA LEU A 226 -5.00 -11.86 8.95
C LEU A 226 -4.15 -13.01 9.54
N PRO A 227 -4.17 -14.21 8.95
CA PRO A 227 -3.17 -15.24 9.23
C PRO A 227 -1.72 -14.73 9.15
N THR A 228 -1.41 -13.90 8.15
CA THR A 228 -0.08 -13.27 8.02
C THR A 228 0.23 -12.29 9.15
N ASP A 229 -0.75 -11.56 9.67
CA ASP A 229 -0.56 -10.67 10.82
C ASP A 229 -0.24 -11.48 12.07
N TYR A 230 -1.04 -12.53 12.33
CA TYR A 230 -0.86 -13.37 13.51
C TYR A 230 0.44 -14.18 13.46
N ALA A 231 0.92 -14.53 12.27
CA ALA A 231 2.22 -15.17 12.08
C ALA A 231 3.39 -14.33 12.63
N LEU A 232 3.27 -13.01 12.71
CA LEU A 232 4.32 -12.13 13.25
C LEU A 232 4.59 -12.36 14.74
N VAL A 233 3.59 -12.79 15.52
CA VAL A 233 3.74 -13.09 16.95
C VAL A 233 3.98 -14.56 17.26
N GLN A 234 3.78 -15.43 16.26
CA GLN A 234 4.03 -16.87 16.35
C GLN A 234 5.47 -17.23 15.95
N ASP A 235 6.11 -16.42 15.12
CA ASP A 235 7.48 -16.67 14.63
C ASP A 235 8.53 -16.03 15.56
N ASP A 236 9.52 -16.84 15.99
CA ASP A 236 10.56 -16.43 16.94
C ASP A 236 11.49 -15.31 16.43
N LYS A 237 11.56 -15.07 15.12
CA LYS A 237 12.39 -14.00 14.53
C LYS A 237 11.59 -12.74 14.28
N PHE A 238 10.30 -12.84 13.96
CA PHE A 238 9.42 -11.69 13.81
C PHE A 238 9.00 -11.10 15.16
N ARG A 239 8.63 -11.95 16.14
CA ARG A 239 8.07 -11.51 17.42
C ARG A 239 8.93 -10.48 18.16
N PRO A 240 10.27 -10.61 18.25
CA PRO A 240 11.10 -9.60 18.91
C PRO A 240 10.99 -8.20 18.28
N TRP A 241 10.71 -8.10 16.98
CA TRP A 241 10.48 -6.80 16.32
C TRP A 241 9.09 -6.26 16.60
N VAL A 242 8.06 -7.13 16.66
CA VAL A 242 6.70 -6.75 17.08
C VAL A 242 6.73 -6.16 18.49
N GLU A 243 7.41 -6.81 19.43
CA GLU A 243 7.56 -6.34 20.81
C GLU A 243 8.30 -4.99 20.89
N LYS A 244 9.38 -4.82 20.14
CA LYS A 244 10.10 -3.54 20.04
C LYS A 244 9.21 -2.41 19.52
N TYR A 245 8.47 -2.64 18.44
CA TYR A 245 7.61 -1.61 17.84
C TYR A 245 6.36 -1.32 18.68
N ALA A 246 5.84 -2.30 19.43
CA ALA A 246 4.79 -2.06 20.41
C ALA A 246 5.28 -1.17 21.57
N ALA A 247 6.50 -1.40 22.06
CA ALA A 247 7.10 -0.63 23.15
C ALA A 247 7.58 0.76 22.72
N ASP A 248 8.14 0.90 21.52
CA ASP A 248 8.77 2.12 21.02
C ASP A 248 8.17 2.55 19.68
N ARG A 249 7.27 3.53 19.74
CA ARG A 249 6.62 4.13 18.57
C ARG A 249 7.63 4.87 17.69
N GLU A 250 8.63 5.51 18.28
CA GLU A 250 9.57 6.33 17.53
C GLU A 250 10.52 5.45 16.72
N LEU A 251 11.00 4.35 17.31
CA LEU A 251 11.75 3.32 16.60
C LEU A 251 10.94 2.75 15.41
N PHE A 252 9.66 2.41 15.64
CA PHE A 252 8.78 1.96 14.57
C PHE A 252 8.69 2.99 13.43
N PHE A 253 8.46 4.26 13.77
CA PHE A 253 8.29 5.32 12.77
C PHE A 253 9.58 5.52 11.94
N GLN A 254 10.74 5.51 12.59
CA GLN A 254 12.04 5.65 11.93
C GLN A 254 12.33 4.49 10.97
N ASP A 255 12.08 3.26 11.42
CA ASP A 255 12.29 2.08 10.58
C ASP A 255 11.28 2.01 9.44
N PHE A 256 9.99 2.22 9.73
CA PHE A 256 8.95 2.23 8.73
C PHE A 256 9.22 3.26 7.63
N ALA A 257 9.66 4.47 7.99
CA ALA A 257 9.98 5.50 7.01
C ALA A 257 11.10 5.07 6.05
N LYS A 258 12.19 4.49 6.58
CA LYS A 258 13.31 4.00 5.77
C LYS A 258 12.88 2.84 4.86
N VAL A 259 12.10 1.90 5.40
CA VAL A 259 11.72 0.69 4.67
C VAL A 259 10.66 1.00 3.61
N PHE A 260 9.70 1.88 3.89
CA PHE A 260 8.72 2.34 2.90
C PHE A 260 9.37 3.20 1.81
N ALA A 261 10.36 4.04 2.14
CA ALA A 261 11.17 4.75 1.15
C ALA A 261 11.94 3.75 0.24
N LYS A 262 12.56 2.72 0.83
CA LYS A 262 13.22 1.64 0.07
C LYS A 262 12.23 0.92 -0.85
N LEU A 263 11.06 0.53 -0.34
CA LEU A 263 10.01 -0.16 -1.08
C LEU A 263 9.64 0.58 -2.37
N ILE A 264 9.26 1.85 -2.27
CA ILE A 264 8.80 2.61 -3.43
C ILE A 264 9.93 2.93 -4.41
N GLU A 265 11.18 2.67 -4.05
CA GLU A 265 12.37 2.82 -4.91
C GLU A 265 12.87 1.49 -5.51
N LEU A 266 12.25 0.36 -5.17
CA LEU A 266 12.58 -0.93 -5.79
C LEU A 266 12.29 -0.90 -7.30
N GLY A 267 13.28 -1.29 -8.10
CA GLY A 267 13.21 -1.30 -9.56
C GLY A 267 13.25 0.09 -10.21
N VAL A 268 13.50 1.16 -9.45
CA VAL A 268 13.57 2.54 -9.97
C VAL A 268 15.02 2.91 -10.27
N TYR A 269 15.35 3.04 -11.55
CA TYR A 269 16.69 3.42 -12.01
C TYR A 269 16.67 4.82 -12.63
N ARG A 270 17.21 5.82 -11.92
CA ARG A 270 17.32 7.19 -12.42
C ARG A 270 18.62 7.42 -13.19
N ASP A 271 18.53 8.07 -14.34
CA ASP A 271 19.68 8.61 -15.06
C ASP A 271 20.18 9.92 -14.44
N GLU A 272 21.21 10.53 -15.07
CA GLU A 272 21.80 11.80 -14.63
C GLU A 272 20.79 12.96 -14.63
N ASP A 273 19.75 12.88 -15.47
CA ASP A 273 18.66 13.86 -15.53
C ASP A 273 17.59 13.66 -14.44
N GLY A 274 17.73 12.61 -13.62
CA GLY A 274 16.80 12.27 -12.55
C GLY A 274 15.53 11.54 -13.02
N ILE A 275 15.48 11.10 -14.29
CA ILE A 275 14.34 10.38 -14.86
C ILE A 275 14.54 8.87 -14.67
N ALA A 276 13.53 8.20 -14.11
CA ALA A 276 13.53 6.76 -13.96
C ALA A 276 13.22 6.06 -15.29
N ARG A 277 14.16 5.27 -15.81
CA ARG A 277 13.98 4.53 -17.07
C ARG A 277 13.44 3.13 -16.83
N CYS A 278 12.68 2.61 -17.79
CA CYS A 278 12.13 1.26 -17.77
C CYS A 278 13.17 0.28 -18.31
N ASP A 279 13.67 -0.62 -17.46
CA ASP A 279 14.83 -1.48 -17.74
C ASP A 279 16.11 -0.64 -17.94
N LYS A 280 17.27 -1.11 -17.45
CA LYS A 280 18.57 -0.40 -17.52
C LYS A 280 19.03 -0.07 -18.97
N ARG A 281 18.22 -0.40 -19.98
CA ARG A 281 18.55 -0.51 -21.41
C ARG A 281 17.75 0.40 -22.33
N ASP A 282 16.55 0.87 -21.96
CA ASP A 282 15.77 1.81 -22.78
C ASP A 282 16.00 3.27 -22.34
N ALA A 283 17.27 3.71 -22.36
CA ALA A 283 17.70 5.08 -22.07
C ALA A 283 17.18 6.14 -23.08
N LYS A 284 16.31 5.77 -24.04
CA LYS A 284 15.81 6.64 -25.11
C LYS A 284 14.29 6.57 -25.33
N GLY A 285 13.55 5.85 -24.49
CA GLY A 285 12.08 5.77 -24.60
C GLY A 285 11.44 7.11 -24.25
N SER A 286 10.85 7.78 -25.23
CA SER A 286 10.05 8.99 -25.04
C SER A 286 8.80 8.70 -24.19
N TYR A 287 8.50 9.60 -23.25
CA TYR A 287 7.26 9.60 -22.47
C TYR A 287 6.05 9.66 -23.40
N ILE A 288 5.19 8.64 -23.33
CA ILE A 288 3.87 8.63 -23.95
C ILE A 288 2.89 8.30 -22.83
N SER A 289 2.05 9.28 -22.45
CA SER A 289 0.96 9.03 -21.51
C SER A 289 0.08 7.92 -22.06
N ALA A 290 0.06 6.79 -21.39
CA ALA A 290 -0.77 5.69 -21.84
C ALA A 290 -2.27 5.98 -21.67
N PRO A 291 -3.12 5.24 -22.39
CA PRO A 291 -4.55 5.51 -22.43
C PRO A 291 -5.15 5.45 -21.03
N LYS A 292 -6.08 6.38 -20.79
CA LYS A 292 -6.87 6.49 -19.57
C LYS A 292 -7.73 5.22 -19.38
N LYS A 293 -7.71 4.60 -18.20
CA LYS A 293 -8.74 3.60 -17.81
C LYS A 293 -9.98 4.38 -17.33
N SER A 294 -11.18 3.83 -17.54
CA SER A 294 -12.48 4.49 -17.28
C SER A 294 -12.53 5.29 -15.98
N ASP A 295 -13.14 6.48 -16.02
CA ASP A 295 -13.46 7.32 -14.85
C ASP A 295 -14.61 6.77 -14.00
N THR A 296 -15.26 5.68 -14.44
CA THR A 296 -16.43 5.15 -13.78
C THR A 296 -16.04 4.12 -12.72
N VAL A 297 -16.46 4.38 -11.47
CA VAL A 297 -16.57 3.33 -10.45
C VAL A 297 -17.46 2.24 -11.05
N ALA A 298 -17.03 0.98 -10.99
CA ALA A 298 -17.84 -0.14 -11.45
C ALA A 298 -19.17 -0.14 -10.69
N THR A 299 -20.21 0.42 -11.30
CA THR A 299 -21.59 0.25 -10.87
C THR A 299 -21.91 -1.23 -11.03
N LYS A 300 -22.34 -1.84 -9.92
CA LYS A 300 -22.75 -3.25 -9.81
C LYS A 300 -23.46 -3.73 -11.08
N PRO A 301 -23.20 -4.96 -11.57
CA PRO A 301 -24.24 -5.66 -12.29
C PRO A 301 -25.39 -5.86 -11.29
N ASN A 302 -26.58 -5.32 -11.61
CA ASN A 302 -27.81 -5.81 -11.02
C ASN A 302 -27.90 -7.30 -11.33
N LEU A 303 -27.90 -8.15 -10.30
CA LEU A 303 -28.70 -9.35 -10.15
C LEU A 303 -28.72 -9.72 -8.65
#